data_AF-A0A812XSD5-F1
#
_entry.id   AF-A0A812XSD5-F1
#
_cell.length_a   1.000
_cell.length_b   1.000
_cell.length_c   1.000
_cell.angle_alpha   90.00
_cell.angle_beta   90.00
_cell.angle_gamma   90.00
#
_symmetry.space_group_name_H-M   'P 1'
#
loop_
_entity.id
_entity.type
_entity.pdbx_description
1 polymer ?
#
loop_
_entity_poly.entity_id
_entity_poly.type
_entity_poly.pdbx_seq_one_letter_code
_entity_poly.pdbx_strand_id
1 'polypeptide(L)'
;MFYGDGKYPGDGGAVLEKLWRSHRWKELRNCPGRYTTSDSEARGKAPARLLGDLKILSATVEFAPEGKDRILVGRFSGGGGLLTYCKDGGVYVHTLNTESGLIRKIDALQLSSYAATLLAAEPMAANVAAFVGCLAVLPYLTDAEKNASAYALNQVLRDAAKWWQEGNLRELDP
;
A
#
# COMPACT_ATOMS: atom_id res chain seq x y z
N MET A 1 9.92 -2.99 -9.54
CA MET A 1 10.16 -3.16 -8.09
C MET A 1 10.29 -1.78 -7.46
N PHE A 2 9.92 -1.61 -6.19
CA PHE A 2 10.16 -0.39 -5.42
C PHE A 2 11.52 -0.43 -4.72
N TYR A 3 12.28 0.67 -4.83
CA TYR A 3 13.55 0.88 -4.13
C TYR A 3 13.43 2.03 -3.12
N GLY A 4 12.73 3.10 -3.48
CA GLY A 4 12.39 4.17 -2.54
C GLY A 4 13.59 4.84 -1.90
N ASP A 5 13.58 4.90 -0.56
CA ASP A 5 14.70 5.37 0.29
C ASP A 5 15.67 4.25 0.70
N GLY A 6 15.53 3.06 0.13
CA GLY A 6 16.37 1.89 0.40
C GLY A 6 15.98 1.08 1.64
N LYS A 7 15.01 1.52 2.46
CA LYS A 7 14.64 0.83 3.70
C LYS A 7 13.70 -0.36 3.49
N TYR A 8 12.90 -0.34 2.42
CA TYR A 8 11.87 -1.34 2.14
C TYR A 8 12.02 -1.92 0.73
N PRO A 9 13.17 -2.52 0.39
CA PRO A 9 13.41 -3.04 -0.95
C PRO A 9 12.34 -4.08 -1.32
N GLY A 10 11.72 -3.88 -2.48
CA GLY A 10 10.69 -4.80 -2.98
C GLY A 10 9.31 -4.68 -2.33
N ASP A 11 9.11 -3.77 -1.37
CA ASP A 11 7.81 -3.55 -0.71
C ASP A 11 6.83 -2.70 -1.55
N GLY A 12 6.73 -3.03 -2.83
CA GLY A 12 5.90 -2.33 -3.81
C GLY A 12 6.34 -2.53 -5.25
N GLY A 13 5.58 -1.91 -6.16
CA GLY A 13 5.73 -2.07 -7.61
C GLY A 13 6.56 -0.99 -8.30
N ALA A 14 6.80 -1.17 -9.60
CA ALA A 14 7.39 -0.14 -10.48
C ALA A 14 6.55 1.14 -10.54
N VAL A 15 5.26 0.99 -10.34
CA VAL A 15 4.28 2.06 -10.21
C VAL A 15 4.57 2.97 -9.02
N LEU A 16 4.75 2.36 -7.83
CA LEU A 16 5.10 3.07 -6.61
C LEU A 16 6.42 3.82 -6.78
N GLU A 17 7.40 3.18 -7.40
CA GLU A 17 8.73 3.76 -7.70
C GLU A 17 8.64 4.97 -8.63
N LYS A 18 7.80 4.93 -9.66
CA LYS A 18 7.60 6.08 -10.56
C LYS A 18 7.04 7.29 -9.80
N LEU A 19 6.00 7.07 -8.98
CA LEU A 19 5.40 8.16 -8.20
C LEU A 19 6.37 8.68 -7.13
N TRP A 20 7.15 7.80 -6.51
CA TRP A 20 8.24 8.16 -5.60
C TRP A 20 9.25 9.12 -6.24
N ARG A 21 9.68 8.84 -7.47
CA ARG A 21 10.68 9.69 -8.17
C ARG A 21 10.13 11.03 -8.64
N SER A 22 8.81 11.12 -8.87
CA SER A 22 8.18 12.32 -9.45
C SER A 22 7.94 13.46 -8.45
N HIS A 23 7.94 13.18 -7.14
CA HIS A 23 7.67 14.17 -6.11
C HIS A 23 8.61 14.01 -4.92
N ARG A 24 8.71 15.06 -4.09
CA ARG A 24 9.43 14.96 -2.82
C ARG A 24 8.56 14.29 -1.78
N TRP A 25 8.96 13.10 -1.36
CA TRP A 25 8.32 12.33 -0.32
C TRP A 25 9.19 12.29 0.94
N LYS A 26 8.55 12.41 2.09
CA LYS A 26 9.18 12.30 3.40
C LYS A 26 8.45 11.27 4.23
N GLU A 27 9.20 10.34 4.80
CA GLU A 27 8.64 9.32 5.67
C GLU A 27 8.02 9.97 6.92
N LEU A 28 6.83 9.52 7.29
CA LEU A 28 6.16 9.92 8.50
C LEU A 28 6.87 9.31 9.71
N ARG A 29 7.07 10.11 10.76
CA ARG A 29 7.69 9.65 12.01
C ARG A 29 6.86 8.50 12.62
N ASN A 30 7.55 7.44 13.06
CA ASN A 30 6.95 6.24 13.67
C ASN A 30 5.88 5.55 12.77
N CYS A 31 6.00 5.74 11.46
CA CYS A 31 5.03 5.28 10.48
C CYS A 31 5.76 4.63 9.30
N PRO A 32 6.51 3.53 9.53
CA PRO A 32 7.46 2.96 8.57
C PRO A 32 6.83 2.66 7.21
N GLY A 33 7.47 3.09 6.13
CA GLY A 33 6.99 2.86 4.77
C GLY A 33 5.75 3.70 4.38
N ARG A 34 5.40 4.73 5.17
CA ARG A 34 4.35 5.72 4.84
C ARG A 34 4.98 7.10 4.67
N TYR A 35 4.76 7.72 3.53
CA TYR A 35 5.45 8.93 3.13
C TYR A 35 4.46 10.01 2.76
N THR A 36 4.66 11.22 3.24
CA THR A 36 3.85 12.38 2.88
C THR A 36 4.63 13.34 1.99
N THR A 37 3.92 14.22 1.31
CA THR A 37 4.52 15.31 0.53
C THR A 37 3.98 16.65 1.00
N SER A 38 4.89 17.62 1.16
CA SER A 38 4.55 19.02 1.42
C SER A 38 4.51 19.87 0.15
N ASP A 39 4.73 19.25 -1.01
CA ASP A 39 4.68 19.90 -2.32
C ASP A 39 3.29 20.49 -2.58
N SER A 40 3.23 21.82 -2.75
CA SER A 40 1.97 22.54 -2.96
C SER A 40 1.30 22.17 -4.28
N GLU A 41 2.07 21.85 -5.32
CA GLU A 41 1.52 21.41 -6.59
C GLU A 41 0.85 20.04 -6.44
N ALA A 42 1.52 19.11 -5.76
CA ALA A 42 0.94 17.80 -5.48
C ALA A 42 -0.34 17.92 -4.65
N ARG A 43 -0.32 18.74 -3.59
CA ARG A 43 -1.48 18.94 -2.69
C ARG A 43 -2.67 19.66 -3.34
N GLY A 44 -2.47 20.33 -4.47
CA GLY A 44 -3.54 20.92 -5.28
C GLY A 44 -4.19 19.95 -6.26
N LYS A 45 -3.69 18.70 -6.37
CA LYS A 45 -4.16 17.72 -7.35
C LYS A 45 -4.95 16.61 -6.68
N ALA A 46 -6.16 16.34 -7.18
CA ALA A 46 -6.87 15.11 -6.85
C ALA A 46 -6.03 13.88 -7.24
N PRO A 47 -6.22 12.70 -6.61
CA PRO A 47 -5.42 11.51 -6.88
C PRO A 47 -5.30 11.16 -8.37
N ALA A 48 -6.40 11.20 -9.13
CA ALA A 48 -6.37 10.93 -10.57
C ALA A 48 -5.48 11.90 -11.35
N ARG A 49 -5.41 13.17 -10.95
CA ARG A 49 -4.56 14.19 -11.57
C ARG A 49 -3.11 14.12 -11.11
N LEU A 50 -2.88 13.75 -9.85
CA LEU A 50 -1.53 13.52 -9.33
C LEU A 50 -0.87 12.31 -10.02
N LEU A 51 -1.65 11.25 -10.23
CA LEU A 51 -1.20 10.05 -10.93
C LEU A 51 -1.01 10.34 -12.44
N GLY A 52 -1.89 11.12 -13.07
CA GLY A 52 -1.77 11.43 -14.50
C GLY A 52 -1.88 10.16 -15.34
N ASP A 53 -0.92 9.94 -16.25
CA ASP A 53 -0.88 8.75 -17.14
C ASP A 53 -0.45 7.47 -16.45
N LEU A 54 -0.13 7.56 -15.16
CA LEU A 54 -0.03 6.41 -14.29
C LEU A 54 -1.44 5.78 -14.23
N LYS A 55 -1.77 4.90 -15.19
CA LYS A 55 -2.99 4.06 -15.25
C LYS A 55 -2.93 2.98 -14.17
N ILE A 56 -2.93 3.42 -12.91
CA ILE A 56 -2.17 2.75 -11.86
C ILE A 56 -3.02 2.28 -10.68
N LEU A 57 -4.29 2.67 -10.62
CA LEU A 57 -5.20 2.19 -9.59
C LEU A 57 -5.78 0.86 -10.04
N SER A 58 -5.32 -0.22 -9.40
CA SER A 58 -5.94 -1.53 -9.53
C SER A 58 -7.42 -1.43 -9.11
N ALA A 59 -7.67 -0.64 -8.08
CA ALA A 59 -8.98 -0.13 -7.68
C ALA A 59 -8.83 1.05 -6.72
N THR A 60 -9.92 1.80 -6.54
CA THR A 60 -10.02 2.87 -5.52
C THR A 60 -11.19 2.59 -4.62
N VAL A 61 -10.99 2.79 -3.33
CA VAL A 61 -12.05 2.79 -2.32
C VAL A 61 -12.21 4.20 -1.81
N GLU A 62 -13.45 4.67 -1.78
CA GLU A 62 -13.83 5.92 -1.15
C GLU A 62 -14.50 5.62 0.19
N PHE A 63 -14.04 6.29 1.24
CA PHE A 63 -14.59 6.15 2.58
C PHE A 63 -14.70 7.52 3.24
N ALA A 64 -15.89 7.84 3.76
CA ALA A 64 -16.16 9.09 4.46
C ALA A 64 -16.57 8.78 5.91
N PRO A 65 -15.62 8.76 6.86
CA PRO A 65 -15.95 8.61 8.27
C PRO A 65 -16.76 9.82 8.76
N GLU A 66 -17.73 9.58 9.64
CA GLU A 66 -18.59 10.64 10.18
C GLU A 66 -17.76 11.73 10.87
N GLY A 67 -18.02 12.99 10.50
CA GLY A 67 -17.32 14.15 11.04
C GLY A 67 -15.83 14.24 10.68
N LYS A 68 -15.37 13.53 9.64
CA LYS A 68 -13.98 13.51 9.18
C LYS A 68 -13.87 13.76 7.67
N ASP A 69 -12.67 14.16 7.24
CA ASP A 69 -12.33 14.29 5.83
C ASP A 69 -12.57 12.98 5.08
N ARG A 70 -13.13 13.08 3.86
CA ARG A 70 -13.22 11.95 2.94
C ARG A 70 -11.83 11.39 2.62
N ILE A 71 -11.73 10.07 2.56
CA ILE A 71 -10.49 9.34 2.26
C ILE A 71 -10.66 8.58 0.95
N LEU A 72 -9.70 8.74 0.04
CA LEU A 72 -9.53 7.91 -1.14
C LEU A 72 -8.33 6.99 -0.92
N VAL A 73 -8.54 5.68 -1.06
CA VAL A 73 -7.49 4.66 -0.94
C VAL A 73 -7.35 3.96 -2.27
N GLY A 74 -6.19 4.12 -2.89
CA GLY A 74 -5.84 3.48 -4.15
C GLY A 74 -4.69 2.52 -3.97
N ARG A 75 -4.84 1.26 -4.39
CA ARG A 75 -3.75 0.29 -4.41
C ARG A 75 -3.17 0.16 -5.82
N PHE A 76 -1.87 -0.01 -5.90
CA PHE A 76 -1.11 -0.05 -7.14
C PHE A 76 -0.79 -1.48 -7.59
N SER A 77 -0.77 -1.71 -8.90
CA SER A 77 -0.34 -2.99 -9.46
C SER A 77 1.09 -3.32 -9.01
N GLY A 78 1.30 -4.51 -8.45
CA GLY A 78 2.60 -4.92 -7.90
C GLY A 78 2.88 -4.47 -6.47
N GLY A 79 1.94 -3.74 -5.85
CA GLY A 79 1.95 -3.39 -4.44
C GLY A 79 2.28 -1.93 -4.14
N GLY A 80 1.96 -1.54 -2.91
CA GLY A 80 1.92 -0.17 -2.44
C GLY A 80 0.65 0.55 -2.87
N GLY A 81 0.57 1.83 -2.54
CA GLY A 81 -0.59 2.62 -2.91
C GLY A 81 -0.54 4.05 -2.44
N LEU A 82 -1.59 4.78 -2.78
CA LEU A 82 -1.81 6.16 -2.40
C LEU A 82 -3.05 6.25 -1.52
N LEU A 83 -2.90 6.85 -0.34
CA LEU A 83 -4.01 7.25 0.49
C LEU A 83 -4.11 8.77 0.47
N THR A 84 -5.30 9.31 0.22
CA THR A 84 -5.52 10.75 0.11
C THR A 84 -6.68 11.19 0.97
N TYR A 85 -6.42 12.09 1.91
CA TYR A 85 -7.47 12.84 2.59
C TYR A 85 -7.88 14.02 1.71
N CYS A 86 -9.18 14.16 1.47
CA CYS A 86 -9.79 15.23 0.69
C CYS A 86 -10.34 16.26 1.66
N LYS A 87 -9.67 17.42 1.76
CA LYS A 87 -10.10 18.51 2.62
C LYS A 87 -11.03 19.46 1.87
N ASP A 88 -11.82 20.19 2.63
CA ASP A 88 -12.59 21.32 2.13
C ASP A 88 -11.67 22.35 1.45
N GLY A 89 -12.17 23.01 0.41
CA GLY A 89 -11.40 23.98 -0.38
C GLY A 89 -10.44 23.37 -1.41
N GLY A 90 -10.57 22.07 -1.72
CA GLY A 90 -9.83 21.43 -2.81
C GLY A 90 -8.37 21.12 -2.47
N VAL A 91 -8.04 21.00 -1.18
CA VAL A 91 -6.69 20.62 -0.71
C VAL A 91 -6.66 19.12 -0.46
N TYR A 92 -5.62 18.47 -0.97
CA TYR A 92 -5.39 17.04 -0.80
C TYR A 92 -4.17 16.79 0.10
N VAL A 93 -4.30 15.80 1.00
CA VAL A 93 -3.17 15.30 1.78
C VAL A 93 -2.86 13.88 1.35
N HIS A 94 -1.84 13.75 0.53
CA HIS A 94 -1.38 12.48 -0.02
C HIS A 94 -0.39 11.79 0.93
N THR A 95 -0.59 10.50 1.10
CA THR A 95 0.36 9.58 1.71
C THR A 95 0.66 8.48 0.72
N LEU A 96 1.88 8.43 0.24
CA LEU A 96 2.42 7.32 -0.53
C LEU A 96 2.81 6.19 0.42
N ASN A 97 2.39 4.97 0.15
CA ASN A 97 2.62 3.83 1.03
C ASN A 97 3.31 2.71 0.26
N THR A 98 4.33 2.14 0.87
CA THR A 98 4.75 0.76 0.58
C THR A 98 3.59 -0.22 0.79
N GLU A 99 3.72 -1.44 0.29
CA GLU A 99 2.67 -2.46 0.47
C GLU A 99 2.41 -2.72 1.96
N SER A 100 3.45 -2.98 2.75
CA SER A 100 3.29 -3.19 4.20
C SER A 100 2.74 -1.94 4.92
N GLY A 101 3.18 -0.74 4.52
CA GLY A 101 2.65 0.51 5.06
C GLY A 101 1.17 0.72 4.76
N LEU A 102 0.72 0.34 3.57
CA LEU A 102 -0.68 0.41 3.13
C LEU A 102 -1.54 -0.58 3.91
N ILE A 103 -1.12 -1.84 4.01
CA ILE A 103 -1.84 -2.90 4.75
C ILE A 103 -2.08 -2.46 6.20
N ARG A 104 -1.05 -1.96 6.89
CA ARG A 104 -1.22 -1.45 8.27
C ARG A 104 -2.17 -0.27 8.36
N LYS A 105 -2.20 0.59 7.33
CA LYS A 105 -3.11 1.73 7.33
C LYS A 105 -4.56 1.31 7.05
N ILE A 106 -4.77 0.30 6.23
CA ILE A 106 -6.08 -0.31 5.99
C ILE A 106 -6.62 -0.96 7.26
N ASP A 107 -5.79 -1.74 7.95
CA ASP A 107 -6.11 -2.33 9.26
C ASP A 107 -6.49 -1.24 10.28
N ALA A 108 -5.66 -0.20 10.42
CA ALA A 108 -5.93 0.91 11.35
C ALA A 108 -7.19 1.72 11.02
N LEU A 109 -7.61 1.74 9.75
CA LEU A 109 -8.86 2.37 9.31
C LEU A 109 -10.05 1.40 9.30
N GLN A 110 -9.85 0.13 9.69
CA GLN A 110 -10.85 -0.94 9.65
C GLN A 110 -11.45 -1.14 8.25
N LEU A 111 -10.63 -0.99 7.21
CA LEU A 111 -11.03 -1.12 5.81
C LEU A 111 -10.78 -2.53 5.23
N SER A 112 -10.56 -3.53 6.08
CA SER A 112 -10.25 -4.91 5.64
C SER A 112 -11.36 -5.53 4.78
N SER A 113 -12.62 -5.14 4.97
CA SER A 113 -13.74 -5.57 4.12
C SER A 113 -13.61 -5.11 2.66
N TYR A 114 -12.83 -4.06 2.40
CA TYR A 114 -12.55 -3.56 1.06
C TYR A 114 -11.32 -4.23 0.41
N ALA A 115 -10.70 -5.22 1.05
CA ALA A 115 -9.51 -5.88 0.51
C ALA A 115 -9.76 -6.48 -0.88
N ALA A 116 -10.91 -7.13 -1.09
CA ALA A 116 -11.28 -7.68 -2.41
C ALA A 116 -11.30 -6.59 -3.49
N THR A 117 -11.88 -5.42 -3.21
CA THR A 117 -11.87 -4.28 -4.13
C THR A 117 -10.45 -3.83 -4.41
N LEU A 118 -9.63 -3.59 -3.37
CA LEU A 118 -8.24 -3.12 -3.51
C LEU A 118 -7.32 -4.10 -4.25
N LEU A 119 -7.72 -5.37 -4.34
CA LEU A 119 -6.99 -6.44 -5.02
C LEU A 119 -7.58 -6.78 -6.41
N ALA A 120 -8.70 -6.16 -6.81
CA ALA A 120 -9.51 -6.61 -7.96
C ALA A 120 -8.78 -6.63 -9.30
N ALA A 121 -7.73 -5.82 -9.48
CA ALA A 121 -6.91 -5.82 -10.69
C ALA A 121 -5.46 -6.27 -10.46
N GLU A 122 -5.19 -7.09 -9.44
CA GLU A 122 -3.87 -7.70 -9.25
C GLU A 122 -3.67 -8.93 -10.13
N PRO A 123 -2.70 -8.92 -11.05
CA PRO A 123 -2.41 -10.07 -11.90
C PRO A 123 -1.59 -11.16 -11.17
N MET A 124 -0.98 -10.84 -10.02
CA MET A 124 -0.09 -11.76 -9.30
C MET A 124 -0.73 -12.29 -8.01
N ALA A 125 -1.08 -13.57 -8.01
CA ALA A 125 -1.65 -14.23 -6.83
C ALA A 125 -0.72 -14.20 -5.60
N ALA A 126 0.60 -14.07 -5.77
CA ALA A 126 1.53 -13.95 -4.64
C ALA A 126 1.35 -12.63 -3.86
N ASN A 127 1.08 -11.53 -4.57
CA ASN A 127 0.82 -10.24 -3.91
C ASN A 127 -0.53 -10.27 -3.19
N VAL A 128 -1.53 -10.91 -3.79
CA VAL A 128 -2.86 -11.12 -3.19
C VAL A 128 -2.73 -11.92 -1.89
N ALA A 129 -2.03 -13.07 -1.93
CA ALA A 129 -1.84 -13.93 -0.77
C ALA A 129 -1.12 -13.20 0.38
N ALA A 130 -0.04 -12.48 0.09
CA ALA A 130 0.70 -11.71 1.09
C ALA A 130 -0.18 -10.62 1.73
N PHE A 131 -0.91 -9.86 0.91
CA PHE A 131 -1.78 -8.80 1.38
C PHE A 131 -2.89 -9.32 2.30
N VAL A 132 -3.59 -10.38 1.89
CA VAL A 132 -4.65 -11.01 2.68
C VAL A 132 -4.09 -11.65 3.95
N GLY A 133 -2.96 -12.36 3.85
CA GLY A 133 -2.31 -12.98 4.99
C GLY A 133 -1.87 -11.96 6.05
N CYS A 134 -1.29 -10.83 5.64
CA CYS A 134 -0.98 -9.75 6.57
C CYS A 134 -2.26 -9.19 7.23
N LEU A 135 -3.31 -8.89 6.47
CA LEU A 135 -4.57 -8.38 7.04
C LEU A 135 -5.24 -9.35 8.01
N ALA A 136 -5.00 -10.65 7.87
CA ALA A 136 -5.48 -11.65 8.82
C ALA A 136 -4.68 -11.67 10.13
N VAL A 137 -3.38 -11.33 10.10
CA VAL A 137 -2.49 -11.39 11.27
C VAL A 137 -2.44 -10.08 12.04
N LEU A 138 -2.37 -8.94 11.34
CA LEU A 138 -2.17 -7.63 11.97
C LEU A 138 -3.18 -7.30 13.08
N PRO A 139 -4.49 -7.64 12.99
CA PRO A 139 -5.44 -7.35 14.08
C PRO A 139 -5.06 -7.91 15.45
N TYR A 140 -4.21 -8.95 15.49
CA TYR A 140 -3.75 -9.59 16.72
C TYR A 140 -2.47 -8.98 17.30
N LEU A 141 -1.91 -7.96 16.65
CA LEU A 141 -0.66 -7.30 17.03
C LEU A 141 -0.92 -5.90 17.59
N THR A 142 -0.07 -5.47 18.51
CA THR A 142 0.01 -4.07 18.94
C THR A 142 0.57 -3.18 17.83
N ASP A 143 0.36 -1.86 17.91
CA ASP A 143 0.91 -0.93 16.91
C ASP A 143 2.44 -0.97 16.82
N ALA A 144 3.12 -1.21 17.94
CA ALA A 144 4.57 -1.38 17.98
C ALA A 144 5.01 -2.63 17.21
N GLU A 145 4.34 -3.76 17.44
CA GLU A 145 4.61 -5.01 16.74
C GLU A 145 4.29 -4.91 15.25
N LYS A 146 3.17 -4.27 14.88
CA LYS A 146 2.82 -3.99 13.47
C LYS A 146 3.93 -3.18 12.79
N ASN A 147 4.39 -2.10 13.44
CA ASN A 147 5.46 -1.25 12.92
C ASN A 147 6.78 -2.02 12.73
N ALA A 148 7.10 -2.95 13.64
CA ALA A 148 8.32 -3.73 13.59
C ALA A 148 8.27 -4.90 12.58
N SER A 149 7.10 -5.48 12.34
CA SER A 149 6.98 -6.78 11.65
C SER A 149 6.36 -6.73 10.26
N ALA A 150 5.51 -5.75 9.94
CA ALA A 150 4.66 -5.84 8.74
C ALA A 150 5.46 -5.91 7.43
N TYR A 151 6.60 -5.23 7.33
CA TYR A 151 7.47 -5.33 6.17
C TYR A 151 8.02 -6.75 6.01
N ALA A 152 8.62 -7.31 7.06
CA ALA A 152 9.16 -8.67 7.04
C ALA A 152 8.08 -9.71 6.77
N LEU A 153 6.92 -9.59 7.40
CA LEU A 153 5.77 -10.47 7.21
C LEU A 153 5.29 -10.43 5.74
N ASN A 154 5.15 -9.25 5.16
CA ASN A 154 4.73 -9.10 3.77
C ASN A 154 5.73 -9.76 2.80
N GLN A 155 7.03 -9.62 3.04
CA GLN A 155 8.05 -10.25 2.19
C GLN A 155 8.03 -11.78 2.31
N VAL A 156 8.01 -12.31 3.54
CA VAL A 156 7.98 -13.77 3.76
C VAL A 156 6.76 -14.40 3.11
N LEU A 157 5.58 -13.82 3.28
CA LEU A 157 4.35 -14.34 2.67
C LEU A 157 4.39 -14.24 1.14
N ARG A 158 4.94 -13.15 0.60
CA ARG A 158 5.07 -12.96 -0.85
C ARG A 158 6.01 -14.00 -1.46
N ASP A 159 7.15 -14.24 -0.83
CA ASP A 159 8.14 -15.20 -1.32
C ASP A 159 7.67 -16.64 -1.15
N ALA A 160 7.01 -16.97 -0.03
CA ALA A 160 6.35 -18.27 0.13
C ALA A 160 5.29 -18.52 -0.96
N ALA A 161 4.49 -17.50 -1.29
CA ALA A 161 3.47 -17.62 -2.32
C ALA A 161 4.05 -17.77 -3.74
N LYS A 162 5.17 -17.10 -4.06
CA LYS A 162 5.90 -17.33 -5.32
C LYS A 162 6.46 -18.74 -5.38
N TRP A 163 7.12 -19.17 -4.31
CA TRP A 163 7.71 -20.50 -4.22
C TRP A 163 6.67 -21.61 -4.41
N TRP A 164 5.46 -21.43 -3.86
CA TRP A 164 4.32 -22.31 -4.11
C TRP A 164 3.88 -22.31 -5.58
N GLN A 165 3.78 -21.14 -6.22
CA GLN A 165 3.36 -20.99 -7.63
C GLN A 165 4.35 -21.61 -8.61
N GLU A 166 5.64 -21.58 -8.29
CA GLU A 166 6.70 -22.16 -9.10
C GLU A 166 6.73 -23.70 -9.03
N GLY A 167 5.91 -24.33 -8.17
CA GLY A 167 5.76 -25.78 -8.12
C GLY A 167 6.87 -26.52 -7.35
N ASN A 168 7.73 -25.78 -6.63
CA ASN A 168 8.91 -26.30 -5.94
C ASN A 168 8.60 -27.20 -4.71
N LEU A 169 7.33 -27.45 -4.40
CA LEU A 169 6.89 -28.40 -3.36
C LEU A 169 6.50 -29.79 -3.89
N ARG A 170 6.40 -29.98 -5.21
CA ARG A 170 6.15 -31.32 -5.77
C ARG A 170 7.28 -32.32 -5.50
N GLU A 171 8.43 -31.85 -4.99
CA GLU A 171 9.58 -32.67 -4.57
C GLU A 171 9.65 -32.96 -3.07
N LEU A 172 8.67 -32.48 -2.27
CA LEU A 172 8.57 -32.76 -0.83
C LEU A 172 7.36 -33.65 -0.48
N ASP A 173 6.76 -34.31 -1.48
CA ASP A 173 5.97 -35.51 -1.24
C ASP A 173 6.95 -36.66 -0.93
N PRO A 174 6.88 -37.30 0.26
CA PRO A 174 7.71 -38.46 0.57
C PRO A 174 7.38 -39.69 -0.27
#